data_AF-D4XRT8-F1
#
_entry.id   AF-D4XRT8-F1
#
_cell.length_a   1.000
_cell.length_b   1.000
_cell.length_c   1.000
_cell.angle_alpha   90.00
_cell.angle_beta   90.00
_cell.angle_gamma   90.00
#
_symmetry.space_group_name_H-M   'P 1'
#
loop_
_entity.id
_entity.type
_entity.pdbx_description
1 polymer ?
#
loop_
_entity_poly.entity_id
_entity_poly.type
_entity_poly.pdbx_seq_one_letter_code
_entity_poly.pdbx_strand_id
1 'polypeptide(L)'
;MKKVMQTVTGFGGNCEGATLATLLRMKIEDIPSFWEGIDITKPPSDEGGVIYQKNLNKFLAKHGYKSISLGWEEPTEESVQWVEEISKQIGVKHLVAGMSPRGYMHSVIYEQGKLWHDPHPEGGGVIPCQIQFLMPIFENVRDDYVVVPLAPTPKMIDSTWNDQDKIETMSHNARNEFIYKKMIYAAMIEAARGGNE
;
A
#
# COMPACT_ATOMS: atom_id res chain seq x y z
N MET A 1 13.23 -8.25 -9.18
CA MET A 1 13.09 -6.92 -8.54
C MET A 1 14.30 -6.71 -7.65
N LYS A 2 15.03 -5.59 -7.78
CA LYS A 2 16.23 -5.33 -6.97
C LYS A 2 15.80 -4.85 -5.58
N LYS A 3 16.28 -5.51 -4.52
CA LYS A 3 16.08 -5.09 -3.14
C LYS A 3 16.89 -3.83 -2.87
N VAL A 4 16.22 -2.77 -2.42
CA VAL A 4 16.84 -1.50 -2.04
C VAL A 4 16.88 -1.43 -0.51
N MET A 5 18.05 -1.15 0.04
CA MET A 5 18.25 -0.96 1.48
C MET A 5 18.02 0.50 1.84
N GLN A 6 17.54 0.74 3.06
CA GLN A 6 17.49 2.08 3.61
C GLN A 6 18.90 2.62 3.87
N THR A 7 19.07 3.92 3.73
CA THR A 7 20.34 4.61 3.93
C THR A 7 20.35 5.48 5.19
N VAL A 8 19.17 5.77 5.73
CA VAL A 8 18.96 6.51 6.98
C VAL A 8 18.20 5.62 7.96
N THR A 9 18.76 5.44 9.16
CA THR A 9 18.20 4.57 10.22
C THR A 9 17.76 5.40 11.43
N GLY A 10 17.07 4.74 12.37
CA GLY A 10 16.52 5.38 13.57
C GLY A 10 15.22 6.12 13.31
N PHE A 11 14.82 6.95 14.27
CA PHE A 11 13.65 7.80 14.14
C PHE A 11 13.90 8.87 13.06
N GLY A 12 12.99 9.01 12.10
CA GLY A 12 13.26 9.77 10.87
C GLY A 12 13.89 8.95 9.72
N GLY A 13 14.04 7.63 9.89
CA GLY A 13 14.58 6.74 8.87
C GLY A 13 13.75 6.67 7.59
N ASN A 14 14.37 6.22 6.49
CA ASN A 14 13.75 6.15 5.16
C ASN A 14 13.34 4.71 4.76
N CYS A 15 12.88 3.90 5.71
CA CYS A 15 12.50 2.50 5.45
C CYS A 15 11.36 2.38 4.43
N GLU A 16 10.31 3.19 4.55
CA GLU A 16 9.22 3.24 3.57
C GLU A 16 9.70 3.75 2.21
N GLY A 17 10.64 4.70 2.19
CA GLY A 17 11.30 5.10 0.96
C GLY A 17 12.00 3.90 0.29
N ALA A 18 12.76 3.11 1.04
CA ALA A 18 13.47 1.95 0.50
C ALA A 18 12.55 0.82 -0.01
N THR A 19 11.41 0.58 0.65
CA THR A 19 10.41 -0.37 0.15
C THR A 19 9.71 0.15 -1.11
N LEU A 20 9.38 1.45 -1.18
CA LEU A 20 8.87 2.08 -2.40
C LEU A 20 9.89 2.03 -3.55
N ALA A 21 11.17 2.33 -3.29
CA ALA A 21 12.24 2.22 -4.29
C ALA A 21 12.31 0.80 -4.86
N THR A 22 12.17 -0.21 -4.00
CA THR A 22 12.16 -1.62 -4.40
C THR A 22 10.97 -1.93 -5.31
N LEU A 23 9.75 -1.55 -4.91
CA LEU A 23 8.53 -1.84 -5.68
C LEU A 23 8.45 -1.07 -7.00
N LEU A 24 8.80 0.23 -6.98
CA LEU A 24 8.77 1.13 -8.13
C LEU A 24 10.03 1.03 -9.00
N ARG A 25 11.01 0.21 -8.60
CA ARG A 25 12.30 0.01 -9.29
C ARG A 25 13.10 1.31 -9.46
N MET A 26 13.06 2.15 -8.44
CA MET A 26 13.78 3.42 -8.37
C MET A 26 15.07 3.27 -7.56
N LYS A 27 15.95 4.26 -7.64
CA LYS A 27 17.08 4.37 -6.71
C LYS A 27 16.61 5.07 -5.43
N ILE A 28 17.27 4.79 -4.30
CA ILE A 28 16.88 5.40 -3.03
C ILE A 28 17.12 6.91 -3.02
N GLU A 29 18.11 7.38 -3.79
CA GLU A 29 18.44 8.80 -3.94
C GLU A 29 17.36 9.58 -4.70
N ASP A 30 16.50 8.88 -5.46
CA ASP A 30 15.39 9.49 -6.20
C ASP A 30 14.12 9.64 -5.34
N ILE A 31 14.13 9.14 -4.10
CA ILE A 31 12.99 9.21 -3.17
C ILE A 31 13.27 10.25 -2.08
N PRO A 32 12.40 11.26 -1.92
CA PRO A 32 12.59 12.30 -0.92
C PRO A 32 12.39 11.75 0.49
N SER A 33 12.88 12.49 1.49
CA SER A 33 12.46 12.23 2.86
C SER A 33 10.99 12.62 3.03
N PHE A 34 10.19 11.72 3.59
CA PHE A 34 8.80 12.03 3.95
C PHE A 34 8.68 12.76 5.29
N TRP A 35 9.79 12.85 6.04
CA TRP A 35 9.89 13.58 7.32
C TRP A 35 10.10 15.09 7.15
N GLU A 36 10.12 15.62 5.92
CA GLU A 36 10.27 17.05 5.67
C GLU A 36 9.17 17.85 6.39
N GLY A 37 9.59 18.80 7.25
CA GLY A 37 8.67 19.61 8.05
C GLY A 37 8.22 18.97 9.37
N ILE A 38 8.76 17.81 9.75
CA ILE A 38 8.49 17.13 11.02
C ILE A 38 9.70 17.23 11.94
N ASP A 39 9.48 17.65 13.18
CA ASP A 39 10.52 17.70 14.22
C ASP A 39 10.77 16.30 14.79
N ILE A 40 11.77 15.60 14.23
CA ILE A 40 12.13 14.24 14.63
C ILE A 40 12.76 14.15 16.03
N THR A 41 12.99 15.27 16.71
CA THR A 41 13.49 15.25 18.10
C THR A 41 12.35 15.11 19.12
N LYS A 42 11.10 15.23 18.67
CA LYS A 42 9.90 15.12 19.50
C LYS A 42 9.22 13.76 19.31
N PRO A 43 8.41 13.33 20.30
CA PRO A 43 7.57 12.15 20.15
C PRO A 43 6.65 12.26 18.91
N PRO A 44 6.26 11.11 18.31
CA PRO A 44 5.25 11.07 17.27
C PRO A 44 3.99 11.85 17.66
N SER A 45 3.38 12.52 16.68
CA SER A 45 2.14 13.27 16.84
C SER A 45 1.25 13.13 15.61
N ASP A 46 -0.05 13.29 15.79
CA ASP A 46 -1.03 13.22 14.70
C ASP A 46 -0.73 14.22 13.59
N GLU A 47 -0.33 15.45 13.95
CA GLU A 47 0.08 16.48 12.99
C GLU A 47 1.29 16.03 12.18
N GLY A 48 2.29 15.44 12.83
CA GLY A 48 3.44 14.82 12.16
C GLY A 48 3.01 13.72 11.20
N GLY A 49 2.09 12.83 11.62
CA GLY A 49 1.53 11.79 10.76
C GLY A 49 0.82 12.34 9.52
N VAL A 50 0.04 13.42 9.66
CA VAL A 50 -0.63 14.09 8.54
C VAL A 50 0.37 14.70 7.56
N ILE A 51 1.42 15.36 8.06
CA ILE A 51 2.49 15.93 7.23
C ILE A 51 3.23 14.82 6.48
N TYR A 52 3.57 13.73 7.19
CA TYR A 52 4.25 12.58 6.61
C TYR A 52 3.44 11.97 5.47
N GLN A 53 2.15 11.68 5.71
CA GLN A 53 1.25 11.11 4.71
C GLN A 53 1.05 12.05 3.51
N LYS A 54 1.01 13.36 3.74
CA LYS A 54 0.94 14.38 2.67
C LYS A 54 2.21 14.35 1.81
N ASN A 55 3.39 14.27 2.40
CA ASN A 55 4.67 14.20 1.68
C ASN A 55 4.77 12.92 0.84
N LEU A 56 4.40 11.78 1.43
CA LEU A 56 4.31 10.50 0.75
C LEU A 56 3.37 10.56 -0.46
N ASN A 57 2.14 11.02 -0.27
CA ASN A 57 1.15 11.11 -1.36
C ASN A 57 1.58 12.11 -2.44
N LYS A 58 2.24 13.22 -2.08
CA LYS A 58 2.81 14.17 -3.04
C LYS A 58 3.88 13.51 -3.92
N PHE A 59 4.72 12.65 -3.36
CA PHE A 59 5.69 11.87 -4.12
C PHE A 59 5.00 10.85 -5.02
N LEU A 60 4.12 10.01 -4.46
CA LEU A 60 3.42 8.96 -5.20
C LEU A 60 2.57 9.51 -6.35
N ALA A 61 1.95 10.68 -6.18
CA ALA A 61 1.12 11.30 -7.20
C ALA A 61 1.91 11.62 -8.48
N LYS A 62 3.19 11.98 -8.36
CA LYS A 62 4.08 12.17 -9.53
C LYS A 62 4.33 10.89 -10.31
N HIS A 63 4.08 9.74 -9.69
CA HIS A 63 4.20 8.41 -10.27
C HIS A 63 2.83 7.79 -10.57
N GLY A 64 1.74 8.56 -10.48
CA GLY A 64 0.39 8.08 -10.77
C GLY A 64 -0.23 7.21 -9.67
N TYR A 65 0.28 7.30 -8.43
CA TYR A 65 -0.20 6.51 -7.30
C TYR A 65 -0.62 7.38 -6.11
N LYS A 66 -1.43 6.82 -5.23
CA LYS A 66 -1.65 7.26 -3.85
C LYS A 66 -1.47 6.07 -2.93
N SER A 67 -1.11 6.32 -1.67
CA SER A 67 -1.04 5.27 -0.67
C SER A 67 -2.37 5.11 0.09
N ILE A 68 -2.74 3.87 0.40
CA ILE A 68 -3.79 3.54 1.36
C ILE A 68 -3.22 2.50 2.33
N SER A 69 -3.27 2.80 3.63
CA SER A 69 -2.92 1.86 4.70
C SER A 69 -4.17 1.35 5.38
N LEU A 70 -4.24 0.04 5.63
CA LEU A 70 -5.31 -0.63 6.35
C LEU A 70 -4.70 -1.48 7.47
N GLY A 71 -5.32 -1.49 8.65
CA GLY A 71 -4.89 -2.30 9.79
C GLY A 71 -5.04 -1.57 11.12
N TRP A 72 -4.16 -1.89 12.06
CA TRP A 72 -4.17 -1.37 13.43
C TRP A 72 -3.06 -0.34 13.64
N GLU A 73 -3.21 0.53 14.62
CA GLU A 73 -2.14 1.44 15.05
C GLU A 73 -0.97 0.67 15.66
N GLU A 74 -1.27 -0.37 16.43
CA GLU A 74 -0.28 -1.20 17.13
C GLU A 74 -0.51 -2.70 16.85
N PRO A 75 0.52 -3.55 16.93
CA PRO A 75 0.37 -4.98 16.69
C PRO A 75 -0.42 -5.73 17.77
N THR A 76 -1.28 -6.64 17.32
CA THR A 76 -2.01 -7.62 18.13
C THR A 76 -1.90 -9.00 17.50
N GLU A 77 -2.27 -10.07 18.20
CA GLU A 77 -2.34 -11.41 17.60
C GLU A 77 -3.26 -11.44 16.37
N GLU A 78 -4.42 -10.76 16.47
CA GLU A 78 -5.38 -10.62 15.37
C GLU A 78 -4.79 -9.86 14.19
N SER A 79 -4.07 -8.75 14.42
CA SER A 79 -3.47 -7.98 13.33
C SER A 79 -2.42 -8.80 12.58
N VAL A 80 -1.64 -9.60 13.30
CA VAL A 80 -0.61 -10.46 12.69
C VAL A 80 -1.27 -11.51 11.80
N GLN A 81 -2.28 -12.21 12.32
CA GLN A 81 -3.01 -13.22 11.55
C GLN A 81 -3.68 -12.59 10.31
N TRP A 82 -4.35 -11.45 10.48
CA TRP A 82 -5.00 -10.73 9.39
C TRP A 82 -4.00 -10.33 8.30
N VAL A 83 -2.84 -9.76 8.65
CA VAL A 83 -1.83 -9.38 7.66
C VAL A 83 -1.33 -10.61 6.91
N GLU A 84 -1.03 -11.72 7.59
CA GLU A 84 -0.57 -12.94 6.93
C GLU A 84 -1.59 -13.52 5.96
N GLU A 85 -2.86 -13.57 6.34
CA GLU A 85 -3.95 -14.10 5.53
C GLU A 85 -4.22 -13.21 4.30
N ILE A 86 -4.38 -11.90 4.50
CA ILE A 86 -4.58 -10.97 3.39
C ILE A 86 -3.36 -10.98 2.46
N SER A 87 -2.14 -11.04 3.01
CA SER A 87 -0.92 -11.14 2.22
C SER A 87 -0.86 -12.40 1.35
N LYS A 88 -1.35 -13.54 1.85
CA LYS A 88 -1.54 -14.78 1.06
C LYS A 88 -2.55 -14.57 -0.07
N GLN A 89 -3.67 -13.90 0.21
CA GLN A 89 -4.72 -13.63 -0.78
C GLN A 89 -4.28 -12.64 -1.88
N ILE A 90 -3.51 -11.60 -1.52
CA ILE A 90 -2.91 -10.65 -2.48
C ILE A 90 -1.97 -11.40 -3.42
N GLY A 91 -1.17 -12.33 -2.90
CA GLY A 91 -0.32 -13.23 -3.69
C GLY A 91 0.85 -12.57 -4.43
N VAL A 92 0.99 -11.25 -4.35
CA VAL A 92 2.06 -10.45 -4.95
C VAL A 92 2.78 -9.60 -3.90
N LYS A 93 3.94 -9.04 -4.25
CA LYS A 93 4.72 -8.17 -3.37
C LYS A 93 3.96 -6.90 -3.01
N HIS A 94 3.80 -6.62 -1.72
CA HIS A 94 3.13 -5.43 -1.19
C HIS A 94 3.81 -4.94 0.09
N LEU A 95 3.53 -3.70 0.46
CA LEU A 95 4.06 -3.06 1.65
C LEU A 95 3.31 -3.57 2.88
N VAL A 96 4.06 -3.85 3.93
CA VAL A 96 3.55 -4.16 5.26
C VAL A 96 4.27 -3.27 6.25
N ALA A 97 3.53 -2.72 7.21
CA ALA A 97 4.11 -1.98 8.33
C ALA A 97 3.80 -2.68 9.66
N GLY A 98 4.69 -2.49 10.62
CA GLY A 98 4.56 -3.05 11.95
C GLY A 98 5.67 -2.64 12.89
N MET A 99 5.55 -3.05 14.15
CA MET A 99 6.55 -2.76 15.16
C MET A 99 7.81 -3.57 14.88
N SER A 100 8.94 -2.88 14.75
CA SER A 100 10.23 -3.54 14.57
C SER A 100 10.87 -3.88 15.93
N PRO A 101 11.75 -4.90 16.00
CA PRO A 101 12.60 -5.15 17.17
C PRO A 101 13.39 -3.95 17.71
N ARG A 102 13.50 -2.85 16.95
CA ARG A 102 14.17 -1.61 17.36
C ARG A 102 13.24 -0.60 18.06
N GLY A 103 11.96 -0.94 18.24
CA GLY A 103 11.00 -0.14 19.02
C GLY A 103 10.29 0.98 18.25
N TYR A 104 10.39 0.98 16.92
CA TYR A 104 9.65 1.93 16.07
C TYR A 104 8.95 1.18 14.93
N MET A 105 7.87 1.80 14.42
CA MET A 105 7.18 1.37 13.21
C MET A 105 8.14 1.34 12.02
N HIS A 106 8.02 0.29 11.22
CA HIS A 106 8.92 0.01 10.12
C HIS A 106 8.18 -0.57 8.92
N SER A 107 8.61 -0.19 7.71
CA SER A 107 8.03 -0.68 6.46
C SER A 107 8.89 -1.80 5.88
N VAL A 108 8.24 -2.89 5.50
CA VAL A 108 8.83 -4.07 4.87
C VAL A 108 7.97 -4.49 3.67
N ILE A 109 8.46 -5.46 2.88
CA ILE A 109 7.69 -6.04 1.77
C ILE A 109 7.39 -7.49 2.10
N TYR A 110 6.12 -7.86 2.03
CA TYR A 110 5.66 -9.24 2.14
C TYR A 110 5.29 -9.80 0.77
N GLU A 111 5.34 -11.13 0.65
CA GLU A 111 4.80 -11.91 -0.46
C GLU A 111 4.28 -13.23 0.09
N GLN A 112 3.04 -13.61 -0.27
CA GLN A 112 2.43 -14.88 0.14
C GLN A 112 2.42 -15.11 1.66
N GLY A 113 2.09 -14.07 2.43
CA GLY A 113 2.02 -14.15 3.90
C GLY A 113 3.36 -14.12 4.61
N LYS A 114 4.47 -13.87 3.91
CA LYS A 114 5.81 -13.93 4.49
C LYS A 114 6.61 -12.70 4.16
N LEU A 115 7.49 -12.32 5.08
CA LEU A 115 8.52 -11.31 4.85
C LEU A 115 9.38 -11.70 3.64
N TRP A 116 9.38 -10.85 2.61
CA TRP A 116 10.21 -11.01 1.42
C TRP A 116 11.43 -10.09 1.45
N HIS A 117 11.26 -8.85 1.91
CA HIS A 117 12.34 -7.87 2.01
C HIS A 117 12.15 -6.95 3.22
N ASP A 118 13.22 -6.85 4.00
CA ASP A 118 13.38 -5.85 5.05
C ASP A 118 14.47 -4.88 4.57
N PRO A 119 14.17 -3.58 4.40
CA PRO A 119 15.17 -2.62 3.94
C PRO A 119 16.21 -2.26 5.00
N HIS A 120 16.03 -2.66 6.26
CA HIS A 120 16.98 -2.36 7.33
C HIS A 120 18.24 -3.26 7.21
N PRO A 121 19.47 -2.73 7.33
CA PRO A 121 20.70 -3.53 7.20
C PRO A 121 20.80 -4.70 8.19
N GLU A 122 20.24 -4.53 9.39
CA GLU A 122 20.20 -5.58 10.43
C GLU A 122 19.10 -6.62 10.20
N GLY A 123 18.12 -6.33 9.35
CA GLY A 123 16.93 -7.14 9.18
C GLY A 123 16.07 -7.27 10.46
N GLY A 124 15.45 -8.45 10.62
CA GLY A 124 14.61 -8.79 11.76
C GLY A 124 13.11 -8.54 11.54
N GLY A 125 12.72 -7.92 10.44
CA GLY A 125 11.34 -7.75 10.04
C GLY A 125 10.54 -6.87 11.01
N VAL A 126 9.25 -7.20 11.10
CA VAL A 126 8.27 -6.52 11.95
C VAL A 126 7.31 -7.54 12.56
N ILE A 127 6.67 -7.14 13.67
CA ILE A 127 5.40 -7.71 14.10
C ILE A 127 4.32 -6.96 13.29
N PRO A 128 3.73 -7.58 12.25
CA PRO A 128 2.93 -6.85 11.29
C PRO A 128 1.57 -6.44 11.85
N CYS A 129 1.14 -5.21 11.53
CA CYS A 129 -0.17 -4.70 11.93
C CYS A 129 -0.90 -3.94 10.83
N GLN A 130 -0.22 -3.60 9.73
CA GLN A 130 -0.80 -2.84 8.62
C GLN A 130 -0.35 -3.38 7.26
N ILE A 131 -1.26 -3.34 6.29
CA ILE A 131 -0.96 -3.49 4.87
C ILE A 131 -1.11 -2.14 4.20
N GLN A 132 -0.16 -1.82 3.33
CA GLN A 132 -0.19 -0.59 2.54
C GLN A 132 -0.24 -0.91 1.04
N PHE A 133 -1.22 -0.30 0.36
CA PHE A 133 -1.45 -0.44 -1.06
C PHE A 133 -1.08 0.83 -1.81
N LEU A 134 -0.38 0.67 -2.93
CA LEU A 134 -0.21 1.73 -3.92
C LEU A 134 -1.36 1.66 -4.92
N MET A 135 -2.29 2.60 -4.81
CA MET A 135 -3.48 2.66 -5.64
C MET A 135 -3.25 3.63 -6.80
N PRO A 136 -3.52 3.24 -8.06
CA PRO A 136 -3.46 4.18 -9.17
C PRO A 136 -4.39 5.39 -8.94
N ILE A 137 -3.91 6.57 -9.29
CA ILE A 137 -4.73 7.78 -9.39
C ILE A 137 -5.28 7.83 -10.82
N PHE A 138 -6.60 7.83 -10.97
CA PHE A 138 -7.29 7.84 -12.26
C PHE A 138 -7.67 9.25 -12.75
N GLU A 139 -7.19 10.31 -12.10
CA GLU A 139 -7.45 11.69 -12.54
C GLU A 139 -6.55 12.05 -13.74
N ASN A 140 -7.16 12.59 -14.81
CA ASN A 140 -6.51 13.02 -16.06
C ASN A 140 -5.88 11.91 -16.93
N VAL A 141 -6.52 10.74 -17.05
CA VAL A 141 -6.21 9.84 -18.16
C VAL A 141 -6.71 10.50 -19.44
N ARG A 142 -5.80 11.05 -20.26
CA ARG A 142 -6.13 11.45 -21.63
C ARG A 142 -6.71 10.22 -22.35
N ASP A 143 -7.74 10.39 -23.18
CA ASP A 143 -8.43 9.28 -23.85
C ASP A 143 -7.52 8.40 -24.73
N ASP A 144 -6.29 8.84 -25.02
CA ASP A 144 -5.25 8.13 -25.77
C ASP A 144 -4.29 7.29 -24.88
N TYR A 145 -4.37 7.38 -23.55
CA TYR A 145 -3.53 6.62 -22.63
C TYR A 145 -4.30 5.47 -21.98
N VAL A 146 -4.00 4.27 -22.43
CA VAL A 146 -4.53 3.03 -21.89
C VAL A 146 -3.67 2.60 -20.69
N VAL A 147 -4.21 2.65 -19.47
CA VAL A 147 -3.67 1.89 -18.33
C VAL A 147 -4.72 0.87 -17.91
N VAL A 148 -4.74 -0.27 -18.60
CA VAL A 148 -5.48 -1.47 -18.15
C VAL A 148 -4.50 -2.35 -17.35
N PRO A 149 -4.93 -3.03 -16.29
CA PRO A 149 -4.41 -4.37 -16.02
C PRO A 149 -4.68 -5.21 -17.27
N LEU A 150 -3.67 -5.90 -17.80
CA LEU A 150 -3.69 -6.58 -19.11
C LEU A 150 -4.88 -7.53 -19.37
N ALA A 151 -5.63 -7.92 -18.35
CA ALA A 151 -7.03 -8.29 -18.42
C ALA A 151 -7.59 -8.22 -16.98
N PRO A 152 -8.83 -7.77 -16.74
CA PRO A 152 -9.47 -8.01 -15.45
C PRO A 152 -9.50 -9.53 -15.18
N THR A 153 -9.03 -9.94 -14.00
CA THR A 153 -9.04 -11.37 -13.66
C THR A 153 -10.49 -11.84 -13.48
N PRO A 154 -10.81 -13.13 -13.68
CA PRO A 154 -12.16 -13.65 -13.45
C PRO A 154 -12.75 -13.28 -12.07
N LYS A 155 -11.90 -13.13 -11.05
CA LYS A 155 -12.28 -12.67 -9.70
C LYS A 155 -12.72 -11.21 -9.63
N MET A 156 -12.14 -10.33 -10.47
CA MET A 156 -12.54 -8.92 -10.56
C MET A 156 -13.92 -8.77 -11.22
N ILE A 157 -14.26 -9.71 -12.12
CA ILE A 157 -15.53 -9.75 -12.84
C ILE A 157 -16.67 -10.24 -11.92
N ASP A 158 -16.35 -11.05 -10.89
CA ASP A 158 -17.33 -11.74 -10.06
C ASP A 158 -18.28 -10.80 -9.28
N SER A 159 -17.76 -9.65 -8.81
CA SER A 159 -18.55 -8.64 -8.09
C SER A 159 -19.43 -7.75 -8.99
N THR A 160 -19.35 -7.90 -10.31
CA THR A 160 -19.96 -6.99 -11.30
C THR A 160 -20.91 -7.68 -12.29
N TRP A 161 -21.15 -8.98 -12.16
CA TRP A 161 -22.00 -9.77 -13.08
C TRP A 161 -23.41 -9.21 -13.28
N ASN A 162 -24.00 -8.62 -12.23
CA ASN A 162 -25.35 -8.06 -12.31
C ASN A 162 -25.42 -6.73 -13.08
N ASP A 163 -24.27 -6.14 -13.42
CA ASP A 163 -24.16 -4.85 -14.09
C ASP A 163 -23.60 -4.98 -15.52
N GLN A 164 -23.49 -6.20 -16.06
CA GLN A 164 -22.89 -6.51 -17.37
C GLN A 164 -23.44 -5.63 -18.52
N ASP A 165 -24.77 -5.53 -18.65
CA ASP A 165 -25.42 -4.72 -19.70
C ASP A 165 -25.11 -3.22 -19.56
N LYS A 166 -24.89 -2.75 -18.33
CA LYS A 166 -24.55 -1.37 -18.01
C LYS A 166 -23.07 -1.08 -18.25
N ILE A 167 -22.21 -2.06 -17.97
CA ILE A 167 -20.76 -2.03 -18.21
C ILE A 167 -20.48 -1.98 -19.71
N GLU A 168 -21.18 -2.77 -20.51
CA GLU A 168 -20.96 -2.88 -21.97
C GLU A 168 -21.22 -1.56 -22.71
N THR A 169 -22.14 -0.74 -22.20
CA THR A 169 -22.50 0.56 -22.78
C THR A 169 -21.66 1.73 -22.24
N MET A 170 -20.85 1.52 -21.20
CA MET A 170 -19.96 2.54 -20.64
C MET A 170 -18.71 2.74 -21.50
N SER A 171 -18.21 3.98 -21.53
CA SER A 171 -16.85 4.26 -21.98
C SER A 171 -15.84 3.51 -21.09
N HIS A 172 -14.67 3.17 -21.62
CA HIS A 172 -13.67 2.39 -20.89
C HIS A 172 -13.28 3.03 -19.54
N ASN A 173 -13.18 4.36 -19.46
CA ASN A 173 -12.85 5.07 -18.22
C ASN A 173 -13.98 4.98 -17.19
N ALA A 174 -15.23 5.21 -17.62
CA ALA A 174 -16.41 5.08 -16.75
C ALA A 174 -16.60 3.65 -16.26
N ARG A 175 -16.32 2.67 -17.13
CA ARG A 175 -16.36 1.23 -16.81
C ARG A 175 -15.35 0.86 -15.73
N ASN A 176 -14.10 1.32 -15.88
CA ASN A 176 -13.03 1.04 -14.93
C ASN A 176 -13.30 1.67 -13.57
N GLU A 177 -13.74 2.93 -13.55
CA GLU A 177 -14.14 3.61 -12.33
C GLU A 177 -15.32 2.91 -11.64
N PHE A 178 -16.31 2.46 -12.42
CA PHE A 178 -17.48 1.73 -11.91
C PHE A 178 -17.10 0.39 -11.26
N ILE A 179 -16.34 -0.44 -11.98
CA ILE A 179 -15.85 -1.74 -11.48
C ILE A 179 -15.02 -1.52 -10.21
N TYR A 180 -14.14 -0.51 -10.22
CA TYR A 180 -13.28 -0.19 -9.08
C TYR A 180 -14.06 0.27 -7.84
N LYS A 181 -15.05 1.17 -7.99
CA LYS A 181 -15.92 1.60 -6.89
C LYS A 181 -16.72 0.44 -6.30
N LYS A 182 -17.19 -0.49 -7.15
CA LYS A 182 -17.90 -1.70 -6.71
C LYS A 182 -16.98 -2.64 -5.94
N MET A 183 -15.74 -2.82 -6.38
CA MET A 183 -14.75 -3.64 -5.67
C MET A 183 -14.40 -3.05 -4.31
N ILE A 184 -14.19 -1.74 -4.20
CA ILE A 184 -13.98 -1.07 -2.91
C ILE A 184 -15.19 -1.26 -2.01
N TYR A 185 -16.39 -1.02 -2.52
CA TYR A 185 -17.61 -1.16 -1.74
C TYR A 185 -17.80 -2.60 -1.23
N ALA A 186 -17.52 -3.61 -2.06
CA ALA A 186 -17.54 -5.01 -1.65
C ALA A 186 -16.49 -5.30 -0.57
N ALA A 187 -15.25 -4.84 -0.74
CA ALA A 187 -14.19 -5.00 0.26
C ALA A 187 -14.52 -4.30 1.59
N MET A 188 -15.15 -3.12 1.55
CA MET A 188 -15.61 -2.40 2.73
C MET A 188 -16.76 -3.12 3.44
N ILE A 189 -17.70 -3.70 2.68
CA ILE A 189 -18.78 -4.52 3.26
C ILE A 189 -18.20 -5.76 3.93
N GLU A 190 -17.29 -6.47 3.27
CA GLU A 190 -16.66 -7.67 3.82
C GLU A 190 -15.83 -7.34 5.08
N ALA A 191 -15.07 -6.25 5.07
CA ALA A 191 -14.37 -5.76 6.26
C ALA A 191 -15.34 -5.37 7.40
N ALA A 192 -16.49 -4.78 7.08
CA ALA A 192 -17.52 -4.41 8.05
C ALA A 192 -18.33 -5.61 8.59
N ARG A 193 -18.32 -6.75 7.90
CA ARG A 193 -19.00 -7.98 8.33
C ARG A 193 -18.23 -8.74 9.40
N GLY A 194 -16.93 -8.47 9.57
CA GLY A 194 -16.06 -9.17 10.52
C GLY A 194 -15.77 -10.60 10.05
N GLY A 195 -14.50 -11.01 10.09
CA GLY A 195 -14.08 -12.35 9.69
C GLY A 195 -14.75 -13.45 10.52
N ASN A 196 -15.86 -13.97 10.00
CA ASN A 196 -16.52 -15.17 10.48
C ASN A 196 -17.13 -15.88 9.27
N GLU A 197 -16.28 -16.60 8.53
CA GLU A 197 -16.55 -17.94 7.98
C GLU A 197 -15.21 -18.68 7.84
#